data_AF-A0A841B6Z6-F1
#
_entry.id   AF-A0A841B6Z6-F1
#
_cell.length_a   1.000
_cell.length_b   1.000
_cell.length_c   1.000
_cell.angle_alpha   90.00
_cell.angle_beta   90.00
_cell.angle_gamma   90.00
#
_symmetry.space_group_name_H-M   'P 1'
#
loop_
_entity.id
_entity.type
_entity.pdbx_description
1 polymer ?
#
loop_
_entity_poly.entity_id
_entity_poly.type
_entity_poly.pdbx_seq_one_letter_code
_entity_poly.pdbx_strand_id
1 'polypeptide(L)'
;MRKLLLFSAMVVAAGLAPAATAVASTAPVAVQAGPTAQQLLAKTTSCKQVSNGKYKTDDETGRTIAVCDAGGAVFWKADMDIDCDGQPTARCNKDTDPWFQDGTAFPRSDGKALIADQTPYIVVPSVSSTWNFGNSGLKGAGSCAVIYNNKVLYAVIGDTGPNDIIGEASYAAAKALGINPDPANGGVDSGVTYICFKNSKVSPIEDHAKSTSVGEGLAAKFVQG
;
A
#
# COMPACT_ATOMS: atom_id res chain seq x y z
N MET A 1 -32.54 68.54 -61.35
CA MET A 1 -31.15 68.30 -61.82
C MET A 1 -30.85 66.82 -61.65
N ARG A 2 -30.53 66.13 -62.75
CA ARG A 2 -30.15 64.70 -62.83
C ARG A 2 -28.80 64.45 -62.13
N LYS A 3 -28.70 63.41 -61.30
CA LYS A 3 -27.44 62.71 -60.95
C LYS A 3 -27.79 61.23 -60.74
N LEU A 4 -27.66 60.42 -61.79
CA LEU A 4 -26.57 59.48 -62.09
C LEU A 4 -26.41 58.36 -61.05
N LEU A 5 -26.85 57.16 -61.44
CA LEU A 5 -26.54 55.88 -60.84
C LEU A 5 -25.06 55.53 -61.02
N LEU A 6 -24.45 54.95 -59.99
CA LEU A 6 -23.21 54.18 -60.09
C LEU A 6 -23.45 52.81 -59.45
N PHE A 7 -23.40 51.79 -60.29
CA PHE A 7 -23.35 50.38 -59.90
C PHE A 7 -21.92 50.05 -59.45
N SER A 8 -21.77 49.50 -58.25
CA SER A 8 -20.54 48.82 -57.83
C SER A 8 -20.80 47.32 -57.76
N ALA A 9 -20.09 46.57 -58.62
CA ALA A 9 -20.09 45.13 -58.65
C ALA A 9 -19.29 44.57 -57.46
N MET A 10 -19.93 43.73 -56.64
CA MET A 10 -19.26 42.93 -55.62
C MET A 10 -18.84 41.59 -56.22
N VAL A 11 -17.54 41.34 -56.28
CA VAL A 11 -16.97 40.04 -56.65
C VAL A 11 -17.02 39.13 -55.41
N VAL A 12 -17.77 38.03 -55.49
CA VAL A 12 -17.78 36.99 -54.45
C VAL A 12 -16.66 36.00 -54.75
N ALA A 13 -15.58 36.04 -53.97
CA ALA A 13 -14.55 35.01 -53.99
C ALA A 13 -15.02 33.84 -53.11
N ALA A 14 -15.41 32.72 -53.74
CA ALA A 14 -15.71 31.48 -53.06
C ALA A 14 -14.41 30.83 -52.58
N GLY A 15 -14.06 31.02 -51.30
CA GLY A 15 -12.96 30.30 -50.66
C GLY A 15 -13.34 28.86 -50.37
N LEU A 16 -12.61 27.91 -50.98
CA LEU A 16 -12.64 26.50 -50.59
C LEU A 16 -11.99 26.35 -49.21
N ALA A 17 -12.78 25.98 -48.20
CA ALA A 17 -12.25 25.61 -46.89
C ALA A 17 -11.60 24.21 -46.97
N PRO A 18 -10.37 24.03 -46.44
CA PRO A 18 -9.78 22.70 -46.31
C PRO A 18 -10.55 21.90 -45.25
N ALA A 19 -10.96 20.68 -45.61
CA ALA A 19 -11.50 19.72 -44.65
C ALA A 19 -10.39 19.31 -43.67
N ALA A 20 -10.48 19.78 -42.43
CA ALA A 20 -9.61 19.34 -41.35
C ALA A 20 -9.95 17.89 -41.00
N THR A 21 -9.04 16.97 -41.28
CA THR A 21 -9.07 15.61 -40.76
C THR A 21 -8.87 15.65 -39.25
N ALA A 22 -9.91 15.30 -38.49
CA ALA A 22 -9.81 15.13 -37.05
C ALA A 22 -8.93 13.91 -36.75
N VAL A 23 -7.67 14.16 -36.37
CA VAL A 23 -6.79 13.13 -35.82
C VAL A 23 -7.26 12.87 -34.40
N ALA A 24 -7.86 11.70 -34.16
CA ALA A 24 -8.23 11.27 -32.82
C ALA A 24 -6.97 11.24 -31.94
N SER A 25 -6.89 12.19 -31.02
CA SER A 25 -5.82 12.24 -30.03
C SER A 25 -6.02 11.07 -29.08
N THR A 26 -5.21 10.02 -29.17
CA THR A 26 -5.10 9.03 -28.11
C THR A 26 -4.42 9.72 -26.93
N ALA A 27 -5.24 10.27 -26.03
CA ALA A 27 -4.77 10.72 -24.73
C ALA A 27 -3.96 9.57 -24.10
N PRO A 28 -2.80 9.85 -23.48
CA PRO A 28 -2.05 8.81 -22.79
C PRO A 28 -2.99 8.19 -21.75
N VAL A 29 -3.16 6.86 -21.82
CA VAL A 29 -3.87 6.10 -20.80
C VAL A 29 -3.16 6.43 -19.48
N ALA A 30 -3.81 7.20 -18.60
CA ALA A 30 -3.30 7.43 -17.28
C ALA A 30 -3.07 6.04 -16.65
N VAL A 31 -1.82 5.75 -16.27
CA VAL A 31 -1.52 4.54 -15.51
C VAL A 31 -2.43 4.59 -14.30
N GLN A 32 -3.39 3.67 -14.25
CA GLN A 32 -4.38 3.64 -13.20
C GLN A 32 -3.62 3.42 -11.89
N ALA A 33 -3.53 4.47 -11.05
CA ALA A 33 -3.28 4.30 -9.62
C ALA A 33 -4.20 3.17 -9.17
N GLY A 34 -3.66 2.16 -8.49
CA GLY A 34 -4.38 0.92 -8.16
C GLY A 34 -5.76 1.14 -7.50
N PRO A 35 -6.51 0.08 -7.18
CA PRO A 35 -7.85 0.22 -6.61
C PRO A 35 -7.91 1.18 -5.42
N THR A 36 -9.02 1.90 -5.30
CA THR A 36 -9.22 2.84 -4.19
C THR A 36 -9.30 2.10 -2.85
N ALA A 37 -9.07 2.82 -1.75
CA ALA A 37 -9.25 2.29 -0.41
C ALA A 37 -10.66 1.70 -0.24
N GLN A 38 -11.71 2.34 -0.76
CA GLN A 38 -13.08 1.81 -0.69
C GLN A 38 -13.22 0.47 -1.43
N GLN A 39 -12.63 0.34 -2.62
CA GLN A 39 -12.70 -0.90 -3.40
C GLN A 39 -12.03 -2.06 -2.67
N LEU A 40 -10.88 -1.80 -2.04
CA LEU A 40 -10.18 -2.79 -1.21
C LEU A 40 -10.95 -3.12 0.07
N LEU A 41 -11.43 -2.10 0.80
CA LEU A 41 -12.17 -2.27 2.06
C LEU A 41 -13.48 -3.04 1.85
N ALA A 42 -14.16 -2.87 0.70
CA ALA A 42 -15.36 -3.63 0.36
C ALA A 42 -15.11 -5.15 0.34
N LYS A 43 -13.89 -5.60 0.02
CA LYS A 43 -13.48 -7.02 0.05
C LYS A 43 -13.09 -7.54 1.45
N THR A 44 -13.13 -6.68 2.48
CA THR A 44 -12.71 -6.99 3.86
C THR A 44 -13.83 -6.77 4.88
N THR A 45 -15.08 -6.94 4.44
CA THR A 45 -16.28 -6.70 5.25
C THR A 45 -16.68 -7.90 6.12
N SER A 46 -16.31 -9.12 5.71
CA SER A 46 -16.57 -10.35 6.46
C SER A 46 -15.28 -11.07 6.81
N CYS A 47 -15.27 -11.73 7.97
CA CYS A 47 -14.10 -12.47 8.45
C CYS A 47 -14.40 -13.97 8.53
N LYS A 48 -13.84 -14.73 7.60
CA LYS A 48 -13.63 -16.17 7.80
C LYS A 48 -12.27 -16.35 8.45
N GLN A 49 -12.24 -16.47 9.77
CA GLN A 49 -11.00 -16.55 10.53
C GLN A 49 -10.13 -17.75 10.09
N VAL A 50 -8.84 -17.51 9.85
CA VAL A 50 -7.82 -18.52 9.49
C VAL A 50 -6.75 -18.70 10.56
N SER A 51 -6.74 -17.83 11.56
CA SER A 51 -5.96 -17.99 12.78
C SER A 51 -6.71 -18.89 13.78
N ASN A 52 -6.00 -19.68 14.58
CA ASN A 52 -6.58 -20.55 15.62
C ASN A 52 -6.95 -19.78 16.90
N GLY A 53 -6.81 -18.45 16.90
CA GLY A 53 -7.08 -17.56 18.01
C GLY A 53 -7.01 -16.12 17.56
N LYS A 54 -7.00 -15.20 18.52
CA LYS A 54 -6.90 -13.76 18.26
C LYS A 54 -5.58 -13.21 18.81
N TYR A 55 -5.16 -12.09 18.26
CA TYR A 55 -4.00 -11.30 18.65
C TYR A 55 -4.43 -10.06 19.44
N LYS A 56 -3.50 -9.56 20.25
CA LYS A 56 -3.58 -8.23 20.84
C LYS A 56 -3.05 -7.20 19.84
N THR A 57 -3.37 -5.93 20.10
CA THR A 57 -2.69 -4.78 19.48
C THR A 57 -1.46 -4.41 20.30
N ASP A 58 -1.59 -4.41 21.63
CA ASP A 58 -0.55 -4.02 22.58
C ASP A 58 -0.47 -5.02 23.74
N ASP A 59 0.60 -4.98 24.54
CA ASP A 59 0.82 -5.91 25.63
C ASP A 59 -0.30 -5.91 26.68
N GLU A 60 -0.83 -4.73 26.98
CA GLU A 60 -1.88 -4.48 27.96
C GLU A 60 -3.30 -4.78 27.46
N THR A 61 -3.49 -4.97 26.15
CA THR A 61 -4.83 -5.13 25.57
C THR A 61 -5.30 -6.57 25.52
N GLY A 62 -6.62 -6.74 25.34
CA GLY A 62 -7.24 -8.04 25.15
C GLY A 62 -7.06 -8.56 23.72
N ARG A 63 -7.04 -9.89 23.56
CA ARG A 63 -6.94 -10.55 22.24
C ARG A 63 -8.24 -10.37 21.44
N THR A 64 -8.25 -9.41 20.52
CA THR A 64 -9.45 -9.05 19.75
C THR A 64 -9.27 -9.20 18.24
N ILE A 65 -8.03 -9.24 17.74
CA ILE A 65 -7.73 -9.19 16.31
C ILE A 65 -7.65 -10.60 15.72
N ALA A 66 -8.55 -10.92 14.79
CA ALA A 66 -8.52 -12.16 14.03
C ALA A 66 -7.84 -11.94 12.67
N VAL A 67 -7.06 -12.92 12.22
CA VAL A 67 -6.60 -12.99 10.82
C VAL A 67 -7.68 -13.68 9.99
N CYS A 68 -8.12 -13.04 8.92
CA CYS A 68 -9.27 -13.41 8.12
C CYS A 68 -8.88 -13.78 6.69
N ASP A 69 -9.51 -14.82 6.15
CA ASP A 69 -9.47 -15.13 4.72
C ASP A 69 -10.27 -14.11 3.91
N ALA A 70 -9.73 -13.69 2.77
CA ALA A 70 -10.44 -12.96 1.73
C ALA A 70 -10.11 -13.56 0.35
N GLY A 71 -10.16 -14.88 0.20
CA GLY A 71 -9.88 -15.54 -1.08
C GLY A 71 -8.43 -15.36 -1.53
N GLY A 72 -8.17 -14.45 -2.47
CA GLY A 72 -6.82 -14.14 -2.99
C GLY A 72 -5.89 -13.42 -1.99
N ALA A 73 -6.41 -13.01 -0.85
CA ALA A 73 -5.67 -12.34 0.22
C ALA A 73 -6.04 -12.92 1.60
N VAL A 74 -5.25 -12.56 2.60
CA VAL A 74 -5.68 -12.54 3.99
C VAL A 74 -5.65 -11.10 4.49
N PHE A 75 -6.49 -10.79 5.47
CA PHE A 75 -6.54 -9.45 6.04
C PHE A 75 -6.77 -9.46 7.55
N TRP A 76 -6.44 -8.34 8.17
CA TRP A 76 -6.81 -8.01 9.54
C TRP A 76 -6.99 -6.49 9.65
N LYS A 77 -7.70 -6.08 10.71
CA LYS A 77 -7.87 -4.66 11.07
C LYS A 77 -7.32 -4.49 12.46
N ALA A 78 -6.40 -3.55 12.63
CA ALA A 78 -5.66 -3.35 13.87
C ALA A 78 -5.34 -1.86 14.05
N ASP A 79 -4.57 -1.59 15.08
CA ASP A 79 -3.70 -0.43 15.27
C ASP A 79 -2.56 -0.39 14.24
N MET A 80 -1.64 0.56 14.43
CA MET A 80 -0.31 0.53 13.84
C MET A 80 0.74 0.99 14.86
N ASP A 81 1.45 0.04 15.46
CA ASP A 81 2.71 0.29 16.14
C ASP A 81 3.84 0.50 15.13
N ILE A 82 4.86 1.26 15.54
CA ILE A 82 5.98 1.59 14.68
C ILE A 82 7.15 0.66 14.97
N ASP A 83 7.46 -0.16 13.97
CA ASP A 83 8.67 -0.98 13.97
C ASP A 83 9.83 -0.19 13.34
N CYS A 84 10.91 -0.02 14.12
CA CYS A 84 12.14 0.62 13.69
C CYS A 84 13.29 -0.39 13.50
N ASP A 85 13.02 -1.70 13.56
CA ASP A 85 14.01 -2.75 13.44
C ASP A 85 14.75 -2.73 12.09
N GLY A 86 16.02 -3.13 12.13
CA GLY A 86 16.90 -3.24 10.97
C GLY A 86 18.14 -2.35 11.04
N GLN A 87 18.61 -1.87 9.90
CA GLN A 87 19.87 -1.10 9.88
C GLN A 87 19.69 0.26 10.58
N PRO A 88 20.62 0.65 11.48
CA PRO A 88 20.49 1.89 12.21
C PRO A 88 20.62 3.12 11.30
N THR A 89 19.75 4.10 11.54
CA THR A 89 19.75 5.41 10.88
C THR A 89 19.65 6.52 11.92
N ALA A 90 19.52 7.78 11.49
CA ALA A 90 19.25 8.89 12.40
C ALA A 90 17.82 8.88 12.97
N ARG A 91 16.90 8.06 12.43
CA ARG A 91 15.48 7.98 12.85
C ARG A 91 15.13 6.67 13.53
N CYS A 92 15.81 5.59 13.18
CA CYS A 92 15.62 4.28 13.77
C CYS A 92 16.97 3.78 14.29
N ASN A 93 17.13 3.79 15.62
CA ASN A 93 18.29 3.27 16.33
C ASN A 93 17.92 3.15 17.83
N LYS A 94 18.81 2.52 18.61
CA LYS A 94 18.66 2.33 20.06
C LYS A 94 18.45 3.61 20.91
N ASP A 95 18.78 4.79 20.38
CA ASP A 95 18.62 6.07 21.09
C ASP A 95 17.27 6.73 20.77
N THR A 96 16.62 6.34 19.66
CA THR A 96 15.30 6.84 19.24
C THR A 96 14.17 5.86 19.53
N ASP A 97 14.49 4.56 19.59
CA ASP A 97 13.54 3.47 19.79
C ASP A 97 14.01 2.59 20.97
N PRO A 98 13.24 2.55 22.08
CA PRO A 98 13.54 1.70 23.24
C PRO A 98 13.54 0.19 22.94
N TRP A 99 12.92 -0.25 21.86
CA TRP A 99 12.72 -1.67 21.49
C TRP A 99 13.57 -2.10 20.29
N PHE A 100 14.39 -1.21 19.75
CA PHE A 100 15.17 -1.43 18.53
C PHE A 100 16.00 -2.71 18.52
N GLN A 101 15.91 -3.44 17.40
CA GLN A 101 16.79 -4.52 17.01
C GLN A 101 17.50 -4.19 15.69
N ASP A 102 18.74 -4.68 15.51
CA ASP A 102 19.56 -4.37 14.34
C ASP A 102 19.30 -5.28 13.12
N GLY A 103 18.25 -6.11 13.19
CA GLY A 103 17.91 -7.14 12.22
C GLY A 103 16.45 -7.09 11.80
N THR A 104 16.15 -7.60 10.61
CA THR A 104 14.77 -7.90 10.20
C THR A 104 14.67 -9.36 9.75
N ALA A 105 13.53 -10.01 9.95
CA ALA A 105 13.34 -11.42 9.61
C ALA A 105 13.60 -11.73 8.13
N PHE A 106 13.35 -10.76 7.24
CA PHE A 106 13.60 -10.91 5.81
C PHE A 106 14.65 -9.92 5.31
N PRO A 107 15.78 -10.39 4.76
CA PRO A 107 16.87 -9.53 4.35
C PRO A 107 16.62 -8.88 2.98
N ARG A 108 17.28 -7.74 2.77
CA ARG A 108 17.46 -7.06 1.49
C ARG A 108 18.17 -7.94 0.47
N SER A 109 18.20 -7.48 -0.79
CA SER A 109 18.96 -8.16 -1.84
C SER A 109 20.48 -8.24 -1.60
N ASP A 110 21.02 -7.35 -0.76
CA ASP A 110 22.43 -7.33 -0.32
C ASP A 110 22.71 -8.20 0.92
N GLY A 111 21.70 -8.91 1.45
CA GLY A 111 21.81 -9.78 2.61
C GLY A 111 21.74 -9.07 3.97
N LYS A 112 21.63 -7.73 4.00
CA LYS A 112 21.45 -6.96 5.25
C LYS A 112 19.98 -6.84 5.62
N ALA A 113 19.72 -6.43 6.86
CA ALA A 113 18.38 -6.08 7.32
C ALA A 113 17.78 -4.92 6.51
N LEU A 114 16.45 -4.78 6.51
CA LEU A 114 15.78 -3.62 5.92
C LEU A 114 16.21 -2.31 6.62
N ILE A 115 15.87 -1.19 6.01
CA ILE A 115 16.08 0.14 6.61
C ILE A 115 14.70 0.73 6.88
N ALA A 116 14.24 0.70 8.13
CA ALA A 116 12.86 0.97 8.51
C ALA A 116 12.36 2.37 8.12
N ASP A 117 13.22 3.39 8.15
CA ASP A 117 12.87 4.77 7.75
C ASP A 117 12.94 5.03 6.24
N GLN A 118 13.28 4.00 5.43
CA GLN A 118 13.35 4.08 3.96
C GLN A 118 12.45 3.06 3.25
N THR A 119 12.24 1.88 3.82
CA THR A 119 11.48 0.78 3.20
C THR A 119 10.13 0.62 3.88
N PRO A 120 9.00 0.88 3.20
CA PRO A 120 7.69 0.54 3.71
C PRO A 120 7.51 -0.98 3.80
N TYR A 121 7.41 -1.49 5.02
CA TYR A 121 7.11 -2.88 5.28
C TYR A 121 6.11 -3.01 6.42
N ILE A 122 5.47 -4.18 6.51
CA ILE A 122 4.64 -4.57 7.65
C ILE A 122 5.29 -5.73 8.39
N VAL A 123 4.90 -5.89 9.63
CA VAL A 123 5.31 -6.99 10.50
C VAL A 123 4.14 -7.96 10.61
N VAL A 124 4.42 -9.24 10.41
CA VAL A 124 3.45 -10.31 10.72
C VAL A 124 3.83 -10.97 12.04
N PRO A 125 2.90 -11.52 12.82
CA PRO A 125 3.28 -12.21 14.04
C PRO A 125 4.18 -13.41 13.72
N SER A 126 5.16 -13.67 14.57
CA SER A 126 6.00 -14.87 14.47
C SER A 126 5.14 -16.14 14.47
N VAL A 127 5.56 -17.15 13.70
CA VAL A 127 4.84 -18.42 13.56
C VAL A 127 4.59 -19.04 14.94
N SER A 128 3.31 -19.31 15.23
CA SER A 128 2.88 -19.86 16.51
C SER A 128 1.69 -20.82 16.33
N SER A 129 1.19 -21.37 17.44
CA SER A 129 -0.08 -22.11 17.43
C SER A 129 -1.27 -21.24 17.05
N THR A 130 -1.18 -19.91 17.24
CA THR A 130 -2.23 -18.95 16.85
C THR A 130 -2.29 -18.80 15.34
N TRP A 131 -1.15 -18.65 14.66
CA TRP A 131 -1.12 -18.55 13.21
C TRP A 131 0.25 -18.90 12.64
N ASN A 132 0.24 -19.58 11.49
CA ASN A 132 1.38 -19.73 10.62
C ASN A 132 1.05 -19.03 9.30
N PHE A 133 1.66 -17.87 9.04
CA PHE A 133 1.38 -17.07 7.84
C PHE A 133 1.73 -17.82 6.55
N GLY A 134 2.71 -18.74 6.59
CA GLY A 134 3.06 -19.63 5.48
C GLY A 134 1.91 -20.53 5.03
N ASN A 135 1.15 -21.07 5.98
CA ASN A 135 -0.03 -21.89 5.69
C ASN A 135 -1.18 -21.08 5.05
N SER A 136 -1.12 -19.75 5.17
CA SER A 136 -2.07 -18.83 4.51
C SER A 136 -1.57 -18.36 3.13
N GLY A 137 -0.47 -18.90 2.63
CA GLY A 137 0.15 -18.51 1.36
C GLY A 137 0.91 -17.19 1.43
N LEU A 138 1.25 -16.70 2.64
CA LEU A 138 2.13 -15.54 2.81
C LEU A 138 3.58 -15.99 2.99
N LYS A 139 4.51 -15.08 2.73
CA LYS A 139 5.95 -15.29 2.92
C LYS A 139 6.65 -13.93 3.02
N GLY A 140 7.91 -13.94 3.47
CA GLY A 140 8.78 -12.77 3.38
C GLY A 140 8.85 -12.19 1.97
N ALA A 141 8.91 -10.87 1.89
CA ALA A 141 8.75 -10.08 0.66
C ALA A 141 7.39 -10.25 -0.03
N GLY A 142 6.38 -10.87 0.60
CA GLY A 142 5.00 -10.86 0.12
C GLY A 142 4.45 -9.43 0.08
N SER A 143 3.57 -9.13 -0.88
CA SER A 143 2.99 -7.79 -1.04
C SER A 143 1.72 -7.64 -0.21
N CYS A 144 1.58 -6.51 0.46
CA CYS A 144 0.38 -6.12 1.21
C CYS A 144 -0.05 -4.71 0.84
N ALA A 145 -1.37 -4.47 0.80
CA ALA A 145 -1.95 -3.14 0.84
C ALA A 145 -2.24 -2.78 2.31
N VAL A 146 -1.80 -1.61 2.74
CA VAL A 146 -2.05 -1.04 4.07
C VAL A 146 -2.90 0.20 3.88
N ILE A 147 -4.05 0.23 4.55
CA ILE A 147 -5.07 1.25 4.35
C ILE A 147 -5.29 2.00 5.64
N TYR A 148 -5.18 3.32 5.59
CA TYR A 148 -5.49 4.22 6.70
C TYR A 148 -5.95 5.57 6.16
N ASN A 149 -7.00 6.16 6.74
CA ASN A 149 -7.55 7.47 6.34
C ASN A 149 -7.67 7.67 4.82
N ASN A 150 -8.28 6.70 4.14
CA ASN A 150 -8.50 6.69 2.69
C ASN A 150 -7.23 6.65 1.81
N LYS A 151 -6.05 6.47 2.41
CA LYS A 151 -4.81 6.23 1.70
C LYS A 151 -4.56 4.73 1.56
N VAL A 152 -3.94 4.35 0.46
CA VAL A 152 -3.45 3.00 0.22
C VAL A 152 -1.94 3.07 0.06
N LEU A 153 -1.23 2.31 0.88
CA LEU A 153 0.20 2.09 0.76
C LEU A 153 0.45 0.64 0.37
N TYR A 154 1.33 0.39 -0.59
CA TYR A 154 1.79 -0.96 -0.90
C TYR A 154 3.14 -1.22 -0.26
N ALA A 155 3.15 -2.15 0.67
CA ALA A 155 4.29 -2.53 1.50
C ALA A 155 4.60 -4.02 1.33
N VAL A 156 5.77 -4.42 1.81
CA VAL A 156 6.20 -5.82 1.84
C VAL A 156 6.06 -6.39 3.24
N ILE A 157 5.94 -7.72 3.35
CA ILE A 157 6.20 -8.43 4.61
C ILE A 157 7.71 -8.41 4.85
N GLY A 158 8.15 -7.53 5.74
CA GLY A 158 9.57 -7.23 5.99
C GLY A 158 10.12 -7.87 7.25
N ASP A 159 9.27 -8.04 8.26
CA ASP A 159 9.67 -8.60 9.55
C ASP A 159 8.63 -9.55 10.15
N THR A 160 9.02 -10.17 11.26
CA THR A 160 8.15 -10.93 12.15
C THR A 160 8.24 -10.41 13.59
N GLY A 161 7.10 -10.10 14.19
CA GLY A 161 7.00 -9.54 15.54
C GLY A 161 6.72 -10.60 16.61
N PRO A 162 6.26 -10.20 17.80
CA PRO A 162 5.85 -11.11 18.86
C PRO A 162 4.82 -12.14 18.40
N ASN A 163 4.71 -13.25 19.16
CA ASN A 163 3.84 -14.36 18.78
C ASN A 163 2.35 -14.14 19.13
N ASP A 164 2.03 -13.03 19.81
CA ASP A 164 0.68 -12.70 20.25
C ASP A 164 0.23 -11.24 20.07
N ILE A 165 1.08 -10.39 19.48
CA ILE A 165 0.75 -9.03 19.03
C ILE A 165 0.67 -9.01 17.49
N ILE A 166 -0.23 -8.19 16.95
CA ILE A 166 -0.34 -7.91 15.52
C ILE A 166 -0.72 -6.44 15.32
N GLY A 167 -0.08 -5.80 14.35
CA GLY A 167 -0.36 -4.40 14.05
C GLY A 167 0.88 -3.54 13.90
N GLU A 168 2.05 -4.08 13.55
CA GLU A 168 3.25 -3.23 13.44
C GLU A 168 3.59 -2.94 11.96
N ALA A 169 4.16 -1.77 11.70
CA ALA A 169 4.70 -1.41 10.39
C ALA A 169 5.87 -0.44 10.50
N SER A 170 6.68 -0.36 9.45
CA SER A 170 7.90 0.43 9.48
C SER A 170 7.66 1.94 9.64
N TYR A 171 8.65 2.65 10.18
CA TYR A 171 8.69 4.13 10.18
C TYR A 171 8.29 4.72 8.82
N ALA A 172 8.83 4.19 7.72
CA ALA A 172 8.52 4.66 6.37
C ALA A 172 7.06 4.43 5.98
N ALA A 173 6.47 3.30 6.40
CA ALA A 173 5.06 2.99 6.15
C ALA A 173 4.13 3.95 6.89
N ALA A 174 4.36 4.16 8.19
CA ALA A 174 3.59 5.10 9.00
C ALA A 174 3.67 6.52 8.44
N LYS A 175 4.88 7.00 8.12
CA LYS A 175 5.07 8.31 7.50
C LYS A 175 4.31 8.47 6.18
N ALA A 176 4.32 7.45 5.32
CA ALA A 176 3.60 7.49 4.04
C ALA A 176 2.06 7.55 4.24
N LEU A 177 1.55 6.89 5.27
CA LEU A 177 0.14 6.92 5.64
C LEU A 177 -0.25 8.20 6.40
N GLY A 178 0.72 8.97 6.89
CA GLY A 178 0.50 10.16 7.72
C GLY A 178 0.14 9.83 9.17
N ILE A 179 0.64 8.69 9.65
CA ILE A 179 0.67 8.28 11.06
C ILE A 179 1.96 8.84 11.67
N ASN A 180 1.95 9.21 12.96
CA ASN A 180 3.16 9.65 13.65
C ASN A 180 4.18 8.51 13.64
N PRO A 181 5.34 8.63 12.97
CA PRO A 181 6.27 7.52 12.81
C PRO A 181 7.28 7.42 13.97
N ASP A 182 7.06 8.12 15.08
CA ASP A 182 7.92 8.01 16.27
C ASP A 182 7.75 6.63 16.91
N PRO A 183 8.82 5.82 17.07
CA PRO A 183 8.71 4.48 17.65
C PRO A 183 8.39 4.46 19.14
N ALA A 184 8.67 5.54 19.88
CA ALA A 184 8.42 5.59 21.31
C ALA A 184 7.02 6.09 21.68
N ASN A 185 6.39 6.88 20.81
CA ASN A 185 5.11 7.57 21.13
C ASN A 185 4.17 7.78 19.92
N GLY A 186 4.53 7.23 18.77
CA GLY A 186 3.77 7.35 17.54
C GLY A 186 2.74 6.25 17.38
N GLY A 187 2.45 5.92 16.13
CA GLY A 187 1.43 4.94 15.79
C GLY A 187 0.01 5.49 15.82
N VAL A 188 -0.95 4.56 15.81
CA VAL A 188 -2.39 4.83 15.94
C VAL A 188 -3.10 3.62 16.52
N ASP A 189 -3.96 3.83 17.52
CA ASP A 189 -4.63 2.75 18.27
C ASP A 189 -5.62 1.90 17.45
N SER A 190 -6.04 2.36 16.27
CA SER A 190 -6.97 1.61 15.40
C SER A 190 -7.11 2.22 14.00
N GLY A 191 -7.82 1.49 13.13
CA GLY A 191 -8.30 2.00 11.84
C GLY A 191 -7.42 1.62 10.66
N VAL A 192 -6.37 0.84 10.90
CA VAL A 192 -5.50 0.31 9.85
C VAL A 192 -6.04 -1.03 9.37
N THR A 193 -6.15 -1.18 8.04
CA THR A 193 -6.46 -2.47 7.42
C THR A 193 -5.26 -2.96 6.64
N TYR A 194 -4.80 -4.16 6.97
CA TYR A 194 -3.71 -4.85 6.30
C TYR A 194 -4.31 -5.92 5.40
N ILE A 195 -3.99 -5.91 4.11
CA ILE A 195 -4.46 -6.88 3.13
C ILE A 195 -3.24 -7.48 2.43
N CYS A 196 -2.86 -8.69 2.80
CA CYS A 196 -1.69 -9.36 2.26
C CYS A 196 -2.07 -10.38 1.18
N PHE A 197 -1.51 -10.20 -0.01
CA PHE A 197 -1.85 -10.98 -1.19
C PHE A 197 -1.13 -12.33 -1.17
N LYS A 198 -1.89 -13.41 -1.30
CA LYS A 198 -1.36 -14.78 -1.26
C LYS A 198 -0.45 -15.05 -2.45
N ASN A 199 0.56 -15.88 -2.22
CA ASN A 199 1.51 -16.37 -3.22
C ASN A 199 2.25 -15.25 -3.97
N SER A 200 2.36 -14.07 -3.37
CA SER A 200 3.02 -12.90 -3.96
C SER A 200 4.49 -12.81 -3.54
N LYS A 201 5.28 -12.06 -4.31
CA LYS A 201 6.66 -11.70 -3.96
C LYS A 201 7.06 -10.40 -4.65
N VAL A 202 7.65 -9.48 -3.89
CA VAL A 202 8.36 -8.30 -4.38
C VAL A 202 9.85 -8.63 -4.41
N SER A 203 10.53 -8.22 -5.48
CA SER A 203 11.97 -8.46 -5.62
C SER A 203 12.60 -7.33 -6.45
N PRO A 204 13.61 -6.63 -5.91
CA PRO A 204 14.15 -6.77 -4.56
C PRO A 204 13.16 -6.24 -3.49
N ILE A 205 13.25 -6.73 -2.24
CA ILE A 205 12.28 -6.44 -1.17
C ILE A 205 12.29 -4.96 -0.77
N GLU A 206 13.46 -4.33 -0.86
CA GLU A 206 13.69 -2.93 -0.50
C GLU A 206 13.22 -1.92 -1.56
N ASP A 207 12.86 -2.36 -2.76
CA ASP A 207 12.46 -1.46 -3.84
C ASP A 207 10.99 -1.05 -3.68
N HIS A 208 10.81 0.18 -3.20
CA HIS A 208 9.48 0.75 -2.97
C HIS A 208 8.65 0.92 -4.26
N ALA A 209 9.28 1.27 -5.39
CA ALA A 209 8.58 1.38 -6.66
C ALA A 209 8.12 -0.01 -7.16
N LYS A 210 8.92 -1.04 -6.89
CA LYS A 210 8.53 -2.42 -7.16
C LYS A 210 7.40 -2.88 -6.24
N SER A 211 7.46 -2.57 -4.95
CA SER A 211 6.38 -2.83 -3.99
C SER A 211 5.06 -2.21 -4.47
N THR A 212 5.12 -0.96 -4.92
CA THR A 212 3.96 -0.23 -5.47
C THR A 212 3.40 -0.92 -6.71
N SER A 213 4.21 -1.08 -7.76
CA SER A 213 3.72 -1.65 -9.02
C SER A 213 3.21 -3.10 -8.90
N VAL A 214 3.85 -3.93 -8.07
CA VAL A 214 3.40 -5.30 -7.79
C VAL A 214 2.11 -5.28 -6.98
N GLY A 215 2.05 -4.46 -5.93
CA GLY A 215 0.89 -4.33 -5.06
C GLY A 215 -0.35 -3.84 -5.80
N GLU A 216 -0.23 -2.81 -6.64
CA GLU A 216 -1.32 -2.30 -7.47
C GLU A 216 -1.91 -3.38 -8.39
N GLY A 217 -1.04 -4.16 -9.06
CA GLY A 217 -1.47 -5.24 -9.93
C GLY A 217 -2.18 -6.38 -9.19
N LEU A 218 -1.74 -6.70 -7.97
CA LEU A 218 -2.37 -7.72 -7.13
C LEU A 218 -3.70 -7.22 -6.54
N ALA A 219 -3.74 -5.98 -6.08
CA ALA A 219 -4.95 -5.30 -5.63
C ALA A 219 -6.01 -5.27 -6.73
N ALA A 220 -5.63 -4.91 -7.96
CA ALA A 220 -6.55 -4.88 -9.10
C ALA A 220 -7.22 -6.25 -9.35
N LYS A 221 -6.45 -7.34 -9.27
CA LYS A 221 -6.99 -8.71 -9.37
C LYS A 221 -7.88 -9.05 -8.18
N PHE A 222 -7.48 -8.67 -6.98
CA PHE A 222 -8.22 -8.92 -5.75
C PHE A 222 -9.59 -8.24 -5.73
N VAL A 223 -9.70 -7.02 -6.26
CA VAL A 223 -11.01 -6.34 -6.32
C VAL A 223 -11.94 -6.90 -7.41
N GLN A 224 -11.38 -7.54 -8.44
CA GLN A 224 -12.13 -8.14 -9.55
C GLN A 224 -12.65 -9.56 -9.26
N GLY A 225 -11.93 -10.35 -8.46
CA GLY A 225 -12.32 -11.70 -8.03
C GLY A 225 -13.17 -11.70 -6.76
#